data_AF-A0A444YGH4-F1
#
_entry.id   AF-A0A444YGH4-F1
#
_cell.length_a   1.000
_cell.length_b   1.000
_cell.length_c   1.000
_cell.angle_alpha   90.00
_cell.angle_beta   90.00
_cell.angle_gamma   90.00
#
_symmetry.space_group_name_H-M   'P 1'
#
loop_
_entity.id
_entity.type
_entity.pdbx_description
1 polymer ?
#
loop_
_entity_poly.entity_id
_entity_poly.type
_entity_poly.pdbx_seq_one_letter_code
_entity_poly.pdbx_strand_id
1 'polypeptide(L)'
;MQVLAVSVSYLIYDLVCCLFGERVSMDNTIHHLVSILGLGAGLCYQKKCGSEMVACVWITEMSSPFLHLRELLKELGYRDTPLNLAADLLFAAIFTFARMVAGPYLTYVTLSANNPFLIKPRIVLCHIT
;
A
#
# COMPACT_ATOMS: atom_id res chain seq x y z
N MET A 1 -14.01 2.93 10.16
CA MET A 1 -14.41 1.62 9.60
C MET A 1 -14.91 1.71 8.17
N GLN A 2 -15.75 2.70 7.82
CA GLN A 2 -16.18 2.90 6.42
C GLN A 2 -15.01 3.04 5.45
N VAL A 3 -13.98 3.81 5.80
CA VAL A 3 -12.76 3.96 4.96
C VAL A 3 -12.09 2.62 4.67
N LEU A 4 -11.88 1.78 5.69
CA LEU A 4 -11.30 0.44 5.52
C LEU A 4 -12.17 -0.45 4.62
N ALA A 5 -13.50 -0.41 4.79
CA ALA A 5 -14.42 -1.18 3.96
C ALA A 5 -14.34 -0.74 2.49
N VAL A 6 -14.33 0.58 2.24
CA VAL A 6 -14.15 1.14 0.90
C VAL A 6 -12.79 0.73 0.31
N SER A 7 -11.71 0.77 1.10
CA SER A 7 -10.38 0.31 0.65
C SER A 7 -10.35 -1.17 0.28
N VAL A 8 -11.03 -2.04 1.04
CA VAL A 8 -11.15 -3.47 0.70
C VAL A 8 -11.93 -3.66 -0.59
N SER A 9 -13.07 -2.98 -0.74
CA SER A 9 -13.86 -3.04 -1.97
C SER A 9 -13.07 -2.57 -3.18
N TYR A 10 -12.28 -1.50 -3.02
CA TYR A 10 -11.39 -1.00 -4.07
C TYR A 10 -10.31 -2.04 -4.44
N LEU A 11 -9.63 -2.65 -3.46
CA LEU A 11 -8.62 -3.68 -3.75
C LEU A 11 -9.19 -4.94 -4.41
N ILE A 12 -10.43 -5.33 -4.07
CA ILE A 12 -11.12 -6.44 -4.76
C ILE A 12 -11.39 -6.06 -6.21
N TYR A 13 -11.90 -4.84 -6.45
CA TYR A 13 -12.15 -4.34 -7.80
C TYR A 13 -10.86 -4.28 -8.62
N ASP A 14 -9.79 -3.72 -8.05
CA ASP A 14 -8.48 -3.58 -8.69
C ASP A 14 -7.86 -4.93 -9.04
N LEU A 15 -7.92 -5.91 -8.12
CA LEU A 15 -7.50 -7.30 -8.40
C LEU A 15 -8.28 -7.91 -9.57
N VAL A 16 -9.60 -7.71 -9.62
CA VAL A 16 -10.43 -8.22 -10.72
C VAL A 16 -10.00 -7.58 -12.03
N CYS A 17 -9.79 -6.26 -12.07
CA CYS A 17 -9.29 -5.56 -13.25
C CYS A 17 -7.90 -6.07 -13.70
N CYS A 18 -6.97 -6.28 -12.76
CA CYS A 18 -5.64 -6.83 -13.07
C CYS A 18 -5.69 -8.25 -13.65
N LEU A 19 -6.64 -9.09 -13.22
CA LEU A 19 -6.81 -10.45 -13.74
C LEU A 19 -7.33 -10.49 -15.19
N PHE A 20 -8.04 -9.46 -15.62
CA PHE A 20 -8.52 -9.32 -17.00
C PHE A 20 -7.54 -8.60 -17.93
N GLY A 21 -6.43 -8.06 -17.41
CA GLY A 21 -5.39 -7.40 -18.20
C GLY A 21 -4.46 -8.39 -18.92
N GLU A 22 -3.80 -7.92 -20.00
CA GLU A 22 -2.92 -8.76 -20.84
C GLU A 22 -1.67 -9.31 -20.11
N ARG A 23 -1.29 -8.76 -18.95
CA ARG A 23 -0.13 -9.19 -18.17
C ARG A 23 -0.48 -9.37 -16.70
N VAL A 24 -0.75 -10.62 -16.32
CA VAL A 24 -0.90 -11.00 -14.92
C VAL A 24 0.48 -11.18 -14.30
N SER A 25 0.89 -10.24 -13.45
CA SER A 25 2.07 -10.40 -12.61
C SER A 25 1.67 -11.14 -11.32
N MET A 26 2.36 -12.25 -11.03
CA MET A 26 2.06 -13.08 -9.87
C MET A 26 2.35 -12.33 -8.56
N ASP A 27 3.37 -11.48 -8.54
CA ASP A 27 3.71 -10.59 -7.43
C ASP A 27 2.54 -9.66 -7.06
N ASN A 28 1.96 -8.97 -8.04
CA ASN A 28 0.83 -8.07 -7.81
C ASN A 28 -0.41 -8.82 -7.33
N THR A 29 -0.69 -9.98 -7.93
CA THR A 29 -1.82 -10.83 -7.53
C THR A 29 -1.70 -11.29 -6.07
N ILE A 30 -0.52 -11.76 -5.67
CA ILE A 30 -0.25 -12.17 -4.29
C ILE A 30 -0.34 -10.96 -3.35
N HIS A 31 0.18 -9.80 -3.76
CA HIS A 31 0.09 -8.57 -2.99
C HIS A 31 -1.37 -8.19 -2.71
N HIS A 32 -2.22 -8.11 -3.73
CA HIS A 32 -3.63 -7.78 -3.57
C HIS A 32 -4.36 -8.82 -2.71
N LEU A 33 -4.09 -10.12 -2.89
CA LEU A 33 -4.70 -11.18 -2.07
C LEU A 33 -4.35 -11.01 -0.58
N VAL A 34 -3.07 -10.82 -0.25
CA VAL A 34 -2.63 -10.62 1.14
C VAL A 34 -3.18 -9.32 1.71
N SER A 35 -3.25 -8.24 0.90
CA SER A 35 -3.84 -6.96 1.30
C SER A 35 -5.34 -7.07 1.58
N ILE A 36 -6.12 -7.76 0.74
CA ILE A 36 -7.56 -8.00 0.92
C ILE A 36 -7.80 -8.84 2.17
N LEU A 37 -7.08 -9.95 2.33
CA LEU A 37 -7.24 -10.83 3.49
C LEU A 37 -6.86 -10.12 4.79
N GLY A 38 -5.77 -9.36 4.80
CA GLY A 38 -5.32 -8.64 5.99
C GLY A 38 -6.23 -7.48 6.39
N LEU A 39 -6.70 -6.69 5.41
CA LEU A 39 -7.66 -5.61 5.66
C LEU A 39 -9.03 -6.16 6.07
N GLY A 40 -9.49 -7.23 5.40
CA GLY A 40 -10.72 -7.94 5.73
C GLY A 40 -10.68 -8.54 7.14
N ALA A 41 -9.56 -9.15 7.53
CA ALA A 41 -9.35 -9.59 8.91
C ALA A 41 -9.41 -8.40 9.89
N GLY A 42 -8.78 -7.27 9.59
CA GLY A 42 -8.89 -6.05 10.40
C GLY A 42 -10.32 -5.53 10.55
N LEU A 43 -11.14 -5.66 9.50
CA LEU A 43 -12.57 -5.35 9.50
C LEU A 43 -13.42 -6.36 10.28
N CYS A 44 -13.00 -7.61 10.41
CA CYS A 44 -13.69 -8.60 11.24
C CYS A 44 -13.29 -8.47 12.72
N TYR A 45 -12.03 -8.15 13.02
CA TYR A 45 -11.50 -7.96 14.37
C TYR A 45 -11.70 -6.53 14.92
N GLN A 46 -12.82 -5.89 14.55
CA GLN A 46 -13.20 -4.46 14.64
C GLN A 46 -12.77 -3.62 15.84
N LYS A 47 -12.33 -4.20 16.95
CA LYS A 47 -12.10 -3.52 18.23
C LYS A 47 -10.64 -3.32 18.64
N LYS A 48 -9.64 -3.95 17.99
CA LYS A 48 -8.24 -3.91 18.47
C LYS A 48 -7.21 -3.29 17.54
N CYS A 49 -7.39 -3.39 16.21
CA CYS A 49 -6.26 -3.13 15.28
C CYS A 49 -6.59 -2.13 14.16
N GLY A 50 -7.72 -1.40 14.23
CA GLY A 50 -8.19 -0.57 13.11
C GLY A 50 -7.25 0.58 12.74
N SER A 51 -6.63 1.23 13.73
CA SER A 51 -5.67 2.33 13.51
C SER A 51 -4.37 1.85 12.86
N GLU A 52 -3.80 0.74 13.32
CA GLU A 52 -2.62 0.10 12.72
C GLU A 52 -2.91 -0.29 11.27
N MET A 53 -4.13 -0.77 11.01
CA MET A 53 -4.57 -1.18 9.68
C MET A 53 -4.62 0.00 8.70
N VAL A 54 -5.17 1.15 9.13
CA VAL A 54 -5.22 2.39 8.36
C VAL A 54 -3.83 3.00 8.18
N ALA A 55 -3.00 2.98 9.23
CA ALA A 55 -1.61 3.44 9.15
C ALA A 55 -0.83 2.63 8.10
N CYS A 56 -1.02 1.30 8.04
CA CYS A 56 -0.36 0.50 7.01
C CYS A 56 -0.85 0.86 5.59
N VAL A 57 -2.17 1.11 5.37
CA VAL A 57 -2.65 1.59 4.05
C VAL A 57 -1.96 2.91 3.69
N TRP A 58 -1.86 3.83 4.65
CA TRP A 58 -1.20 5.11 4.42
C TRP A 58 0.27 4.94 4.06
N ILE A 59 1.01 4.09 4.76
CA ILE A 59 2.43 3.86 4.51
C ILE A 59 2.65 3.21 3.14
N THR A 60 1.80 2.27 2.72
CA THR A 60 1.96 1.59 1.43
C THR A 60 1.52 2.46 0.26
N GLU A 61 0.47 3.27 0.42
CA GLU A 61 -0.12 4.03 -0.69
C GLU A 61 0.34 5.49 -0.81
N MET A 62 1.00 6.06 0.20
CA MET A 62 1.41 7.48 0.16
C MET A 62 2.35 7.79 -1.00
N SER A 63 3.16 6.82 -1.45
CA SER A 63 4.05 6.97 -2.60
C SER A 63 3.35 6.82 -3.96
N SER A 64 2.23 6.11 -4.03
CA SER A 64 1.54 5.76 -5.30
C SER A 64 1.07 6.98 -6.11
N PRO A 65 0.49 8.05 -5.50
CA PRO A 65 0.14 9.26 -6.23
C PRO A 65 1.33 9.94 -6.93
N PHE A 66 2.51 9.90 -6.32
CA PHE A 66 3.73 10.50 -6.90
C PHE A 66 4.32 9.64 -8.02
N LEU A 67 4.16 8.31 -7.93
CA LEU A 67 4.50 7.40 -9.02
C LEU A 67 3.65 7.69 -10.26
N HIS A 68 2.32 7.79 -10.10
CA HIS A 68 1.42 8.11 -11.20
C HIS A 68 1.61 9.53 -11.74
N LEU A 69 1.88 10.51 -10.87
CA LEU A 69 2.19 11.87 -11.29
C LEU A 69 3.44 11.92 -12.19
N ARG A 70 4.48 11.17 -11.84
CA ARG A 70 5.68 11.02 -12.66
C ARG A 70 5.37 10.41 -14.02
N GLU A 71 4.62 9.31 -14.06
CA GLU A 71 4.23 8.66 -15.32
C GLU A 71 3.42 9.59 -16.22
N LEU A 72 2.46 10.32 -15.64
CA LEU A 72 1.66 11.33 -16.35
C LEU A 72 2.54 12.46 -16.90
N LEU A 73 3.49 12.98 -16.12
CA LEU A 73 4.43 14.01 -16.59
C LEU A 73 5.29 13.51 -17.76
N LYS A 74 5.69 12.23 -17.75
CA LYS A 74 6.44 11.62 -18.85
C LYS A 74 5.58 11.45 -20.11
N GLU A 75 4.30 11.10 -19.97
CA GLU A 75 3.35 10.99 -21.09
C GLU A 75 3.01 12.35 -21.70
N LEU A 76 2.88 13.39 -20.88
CA LEU A 76 2.64 14.78 -21.31
C LEU A 76 3.85 15.44 -21.98
N GLY A 77 4.98 14.73 -22.14
CA GLY A 77 6.18 15.23 -22.80
C GLY A 77 7.15 15.99 -21.89
N TYR A 78 6.90 16.07 -20.58
CA TYR A 78 7.74 16.80 -19.61
C TYR A 78 8.94 15.97 -19.09
N ARG A 79 9.45 15.03 -19.89
CA ARG A 79 10.40 13.99 -19.48
C ARG A 79 11.72 14.54 -18.92
N ASP A 80 12.23 15.63 -19.49
CA ASP A 80 13.53 16.23 -19.13
C ASP A 80 13.38 17.60 -18.44
N THR A 81 12.26 17.81 -17.72
CA THR A 81 12.02 19.05 -17.00
C THR A 81 12.40 18.94 -15.51
N PRO A 82 12.77 20.06 -14.86
CA PRO A 82 12.99 20.08 -13.42
C PRO A 82 11.75 19.65 -12.61
N LEU A 83 10.55 19.75 -13.20
CA LEU A 83 9.31 19.25 -12.61
C LEU A 83 9.28 17.73 -12.50
N ASN A 84 9.70 17.02 -13.55
CA ASN A 84 9.81 15.55 -13.53
C ASN A 84 10.91 15.10 -12.54
N LEU A 85 12.04 15.82 -12.48
CA LEU A 85 13.08 15.54 -11.49
C LEU A 85 12.58 15.75 -10.04
N ALA A 86 11.79 16.80 -9.80
CA ALA A 86 11.19 17.04 -8.49
C ALA A 86 10.19 15.94 -8.10
N ALA A 87 9.37 15.47 -9.04
CA ALA A 87 8.46 14.35 -8.81
C ALA A 87 9.22 13.05 -8.50
N ASP A 88 10.32 12.77 -9.23
CA ASP A 88 11.18 11.60 -9.00
C ASP A 88 11.84 11.62 -7.62
N LEU A 89 12.39 12.78 -7.22
CA LEU A 89 12.99 12.96 -5.89
C LEU A 89 11.95 12.84 -4.78
N LEU A 90 10.76 13.41 -4.97
CA LEU A 90 9.68 13.36 -3.99
C LEU A 90 9.13 11.94 -3.82
N PHE A 91 8.92 11.22 -4.93
CA PHE A 91 8.60 9.80 -4.90
C PHE A 91 9.66 9.00 -4.14
N ALA A 92 10.94 9.17 -4.50
CA ALA A 92 12.04 8.44 -3.86
C ALA A 92 12.16 8.75 -2.37
N ALA A 93 12.00 10.01 -1.96
CA ALA A 93 12.06 10.42 -0.56
C ALA A 93 10.89 9.84 0.25
N ILE A 94 9.66 9.96 -0.25
CA ILE A 94 8.45 9.45 0.41
C ILE A 94 8.51 7.93 0.49
N PHE A 95 8.84 7.26 -0.61
CA PHE A 95 8.98 5.81 -0.65
C PHE A 95 10.03 5.33 0.35
N THR A 96 11.21 5.95 0.36
CA THR A 96 12.29 5.57 1.29
C THR A 96 11.89 5.79 2.74
N PHE A 97 11.29 6.95 3.08
CA PHE A 97 10.85 7.23 4.43
C PHE A 97 9.75 6.27 4.90
N ALA A 98 8.75 6.05 4.05
CA ALA A 98 7.65 5.14 4.32
C ALA A 98 8.17 3.71 4.57
N ARG A 99 9.13 3.22 3.78
CA ARG A 99 9.61 1.84 3.87
C ARG A 99 10.75 1.59 4.83
N MET A 100 11.65 2.55 5.05
CA MET A 100 12.81 2.35 5.91
C MET A 100 12.57 2.83 7.34
N VAL A 101 11.57 3.69 7.57
CA VAL A 101 11.28 4.24 8.90
C VAL A 101 9.89 3.82 9.37
N ALA A 102 8.85 4.19 8.63
CA ALA A 102 7.47 4.01 9.09
C ALA A 102 7.04 2.53 9.08
N GLY A 103 7.39 1.78 8.03
CA GLY A 103 7.11 0.34 7.90
C GLY A 103 7.67 -0.49 9.05
N PRO A 104 9.00 -0.49 9.31
CA PRO A 104 9.62 -1.24 10.40
C PRO A 104 9.09 -0.84 11.77
N TYR A 105 8.85 0.45 11.98
CA TYR A 105 8.26 0.94 13.23
C TYR A 105 6.86 0.35 13.46
N LEU A 106 5.99 0.41 12.44
CA LEU A 106 4.64 -0.14 12.54
C LEU A 106 4.66 -1.66 12.74
N THR A 107 5.54 -2.37 12.04
CA THR A 107 5.73 -3.82 12.24
C THR A 107 6.20 -4.15 13.65
N TYR A 108 7.16 -3.40 14.19
CA TYR A 108 7.66 -3.60 15.55
C TYR A 108 6.54 -3.41 16.59
N VAL A 109 5.79 -2.31 16.48
CA VAL A 109 4.68 -2.00 17.40
C VAL A 109 3.61 -3.09 17.35
N THR A 110 3.21 -3.51 16.16
CA THR A 110 2.15 -4.51 16.01
C THR A 110 2.60 -5.94 16.39
N LEU A 111 3.86 -6.31 16.14
CA LEU A 111 4.39 -7.61 16.58
C LEU A 111 4.60 -7.66 18.10
N SER A 112 4.92 -6.52 18.73
CA SER A 112 5.07 -6.41 20.18
C SER A 112 3.72 -6.38 20.91
N ALA A 113 2.64 -6.03 20.21
CA ALA A 113 1.29 -6.07 20.73
C ALA A 113 0.67 -7.48 20.67
N ASN A 114 -0.20 -7.82 21.61
CA ASN A 114 -0.96 -9.08 21.65
C ASN A 114 -2.10 -9.07 20.61
N ASN A 115 -1.71 -9.00 19.34
CA ASN A 115 -2.58 -8.86 18.21
C ASN A 115 -2.85 -10.21 17.52
N PRO A 116 -4.04 -10.42 16.94
CA PRO A 116 -4.42 -11.67 16.29
C PRO A 116 -3.46 -12.02 15.13
N PHE A 117 -3.06 -13.29 15.03
CA PHE A 117 -2.06 -13.75 14.05
C PHE A 117 -2.37 -13.38 12.59
N LEU A 118 -3.65 -13.24 12.24
CA LEU A 118 -4.12 -12.93 10.89
C LEU A 118 -3.73 -11.53 10.38
N ILE A 119 -3.40 -10.58 11.26
CA ILE A 119 -2.99 -9.22 10.83
C ILE A 119 -1.49 -9.12 10.56
N LYS A 120 -0.70 -10.09 11.05
CA LYS A 120 0.77 -10.07 10.97
C LYS A 120 1.28 -10.15 9.52
N PRO A 121 0.75 -11.01 8.63
CA PRO A 121 1.23 -11.11 7.25
C PRO A 121 1.09 -9.81 6.46
N ARG A 122 -0.02 -9.09 6.64
CA ARG A 122 -0.26 -7.80 5.96
C ARG A 122 0.73 -6.72 6.41
N ILE A 123 1.09 -6.71 7.68
CA ILE A 123 1.99 -5.69 8.22
C ILE A 123 3.44 -5.95 7.81
N VAL A 124 3.80 -7.21 7.57
CA VAL A 124 5.07 -7.55 6.91
C VAL A 124 5.05 -7.13 5.44
N LEU A 125 3.91 -7.26 4.76
CA LEU A 125 3.75 -6.83 3.37
C LEU A 125 3.95 -5.32 3.20
N CYS A 126 3.66 -4.53 4.23
CA CYS A 126 3.93 -3.08 4.29
C CYS A 126 5.39 -2.69 3.95
N HIS A 127 6.35 -3.63 4.02
CA HIS A 127 7.74 -3.44 3.58
C HIS A 127 7.96 -3.71 2.09
N ILE A 128 7.25 -4.68 1.55
CA ILE A 128 7.57 -5.33 0.27
C ILE A 128 6.85 -4.63 -0.90
N THR A 129 5.71 -4.01 -0.65
CA THR A 129 4.78 -3.54 -1.70
C THR A 129 4.52 -2.07 -1.63
#